data_AF-A0A9Q0QWG3-F1
#
_entry.id   AF-A0A9Q0QWG3-F1
#
_cell.length_a   1.000
_cell.length_b   1.000
_cell.length_c   1.000
_cell.angle_alpha   90.00
_cell.angle_beta   90.00
_cell.angle_gamma   90.00
#
_symmetry.space_group_name_H-M   'P 1'
#
loop_
_entity.id
_entity.type
_entity.pdbx_description
1 polymer ?
#
loop_
_entity_poly.entity_id
_entity_poly.type
_entity_poly.pdbx_seq_one_letter_code
_entity_poly.pdbx_strand_id
1 'polypeptide(L)'
;MELPQEVDVFIKESIDYSLGLPVAAQTLELKLQASEDARKRVQDQYFYLHSRLKEKDELIERARAESSMNAQALKKFVEENQKLAVECASLLSQCSRLEKECSLYDRDRDVLMEFGNEADERAKDAEIRVKDLEEELKKHAEEADFYKHECEMRMDSERRTTQELENLRERVNELELARQCYSSMTESETARSQTPTSMPVDNGVSSISERHLLDSLVNSLIDNDHDVSANAHAFLEANSEVESCQRLLKIWGCLKPSTKNVLSLAAEIRELKTDKEHLRINLHRAEEEVKILFEENRILDKENKRLLRQCSRERHHQGSDSKYTNSTSAKGSKRKSSPKMTNSVGWMLDFTGPDSPRPPLSPLHYNSPDSRMTKRLAYQVFEDAAELEMESFDLRFSFFLWILEYVGVMRKNEFVLALILMVLFGCLSSASAIALFVAVIIEEARFFRSHLKIHQS
;
A
#
# COMPACT_ATOMS: atom_id res chain seq x y z
N MET A 1 -63.54 -59.98 61.98
CA MET A 1 -62.14 -60.42 62.18
C MET A 1 -61.80 -60.10 63.62
N GLU A 2 -61.30 -61.08 64.37
CA GLU A 2 -60.82 -60.85 65.73
C GLU A 2 -59.45 -60.16 65.65
N LEU A 3 -59.20 -59.18 66.52
CA LEU A 3 -57.89 -58.57 66.66
C LEU A 3 -56.97 -59.48 67.47
N PRO A 4 -55.65 -59.44 67.28
CA PRO A 4 -54.72 -60.11 68.18
C PRO A 4 -54.96 -59.66 69.63
N GLN A 5 -54.99 -60.61 70.56
CA GLN A 5 -55.42 -60.36 71.95
C GLN A 5 -54.58 -59.26 72.65
N GLU A 6 -53.30 -59.15 72.29
CA GLU A 6 -52.36 -58.12 72.73
C GLU A 6 -52.80 -56.70 72.30
N VAL A 7 -53.32 -56.57 71.07
CA VAL A 7 -53.84 -55.31 70.52
C VAL A 7 -55.15 -54.93 71.19
N ASP A 8 -56.03 -55.90 71.44
CA ASP A 8 -57.32 -55.67 72.10
C ASP A 8 -57.15 -55.22 73.56
N VAL A 9 -56.21 -55.85 74.30
CA VAL A 9 -55.77 -55.41 75.63
C VAL A 9 -55.16 -54.00 75.59
N PHE A 10 -54.27 -53.71 74.63
CA PHE A 10 -53.66 -52.38 74.51
C PHE A 10 -54.69 -51.29 74.16
N ILE A 11 -55.69 -51.58 73.33
CA ILE A 11 -56.80 -50.67 73.03
C ILE A 11 -57.62 -50.43 74.30
N LYS A 12 -58.04 -51.49 74.99
CA LYS A 12 -58.81 -51.38 76.24
C LYS A 12 -58.08 -50.55 77.29
N GLU A 13 -56.83 -50.88 77.59
CA GLU A 13 -56.02 -50.15 78.57
C GLU A 13 -55.67 -48.72 78.13
N SER A 14 -55.81 -48.40 76.83
CA SER A 14 -55.71 -47.01 76.34
C SER A 14 -57.02 -46.23 76.52
N ILE A 15 -58.18 -46.89 76.42
CA ILE A 15 -59.47 -46.29 76.76
C ILE A 15 -59.54 -46.08 78.28
N ASP A 16 -59.19 -47.08 79.08
CA ASP A 16 -59.15 -47.00 80.55
C ASP A 16 -58.22 -45.87 81.01
N TYR A 17 -57.04 -45.70 80.39
CA TYR A 17 -56.15 -44.55 80.61
C TYR A 17 -56.83 -43.21 80.35
N SER A 18 -57.49 -43.06 79.19
CA SER A 18 -58.18 -41.82 78.80
C SER A 18 -59.41 -41.50 79.66
N LEU A 19 -59.97 -42.49 80.36
CA LEU A 19 -61.04 -42.32 81.35
C LEU A 19 -60.52 -42.09 82.78
N GLY A 20 -59.20 -42.07 82.98
CA GLY A 20 -58.58 -41.87 84.29
C GLY A 20 -58.62 -43.09 85.23
N LEU A 21 -58.87 -44.28 84.68
CA LEU A 21 -58.86 -45.54 85.43
C LEU A 21 -57.42 -46.06 85.64
N PRO A 22 -57.18 -46.94 86.63
CA PRO A 22 -55.87 -47.55 86.83
C PRO A 22 -55.47 -48.45 85.65
N VAL A 23 -54.23 -48.31 85.18
CA VAL A 23 -53.66 -49.03 84.02
C VAL A 23 -52.45 -49.86 84.46
N ALA A 24 -52.18 -50.98 83.79
CA ALA A 24 -51.00 -51.79 84.07
C ALA A 24 -49.71 -51.00 83.80
N ALA A 25 -48.72 -51.12 84.69
CA ALA A 25 -47.44 -50.42 84.58
C ALA A 25 -46.73 -50.70 83.23
N GLN A 26 -46.82 -51.95 82.74
CA GLN A 26 -46.27 -52.38 81.46
C GLN A 26 -46.81 -51.56 80.27
N THR A 27 -48.11 -51.21 80.27
CA THR A 27 -48.70 -50.38 79.21
C THR A 27 -48.25 -48.93 79.29
N LEU A 28 -47.92 -48.42 80.48
CA LEU A 28 -47.32 -47.09 80.64
C LEU A 28 -45.84 -47.08 80.20
N GLU A 29 -45.07 -48.12 80.52
CA GLU A 29 -43.69 -48.31 80.06
C GLU A 29 -43.60 -48.43 78.53
N LEU A 30 -44.47 -49.24 77.91
CA LEU A 30 -44.56 -49.36 76.44
C LEU A 30 -44.94 -48.04 75.78
N LYS A 31 -45.86 -47.26 76.36
CA LYS A 31 -46.22 -45.92 75.86
C LYS A 31 -45.08 -44.92 76.02
N LEU A 32 -44.33 -44.97 77.11
CA LEU A 32 -43.14 -44.14 77.32
C LEU A 32 -42.06 -44.48 76.29
N GLN A 33 -41.73 -45.76 76.10
CA GLN A 33 -40.74 -46.20 75.10
C GLN A 33 -41.16 -45.79 73.68
N ALA A 34 -42.42 -46.04 73.29
CA ALA A 34 -42.93 -45.66 71.97
C ALA A 34 -42.88 -44.13 71.74
N SER A 35 -43.14 -43.34 72.79
CA SER A 35 -43.01 -41.88 72.78
C SER A 35 -41.56 -41.42 72.65
N GLU A 36 -40.63 -42.04 73.38
CA GLU A 36 -39.20 -41.76 73.24
C GLU A 36 -38.66 -42.12 71.85
N ASP A 37 -39.04 -43.27 71.30
CA ASP A 37 -38.60 -43.71 69.98
C ASP A 37 -39.26 -42.91 68.85
N ALA A 38 -40.46 -42.36 69.07
CA ALA A 38 -41.01 -41.31 68.22
C ALA A 38 -40.20 -40.00 68.33
N ARG A 39 -39.87 -39.56 69.54
CA ARG A 39 -39.06 -38.35 69.78
C ARG A 39 -37.67 -38.43 69.15
N LYS A 40 -36.98 -39.58 69.28
CA LYS A 40 -35.68 -39.86 68.62
C LYS A 40 -35.81 -39.71 67.10
N ARG A 41 -36.76 -40.43 66.47
CA ARG A 41 -36.99 -40.35 65.02
C ARG A 41 -37.29 -38.92 64.51
N VAL A 42 -38.07 -38.12 65.25
CA VAL A 42 -38.33 -36.71 64.91
C VAL A 42 -37.07 -35.85 65.06
N GLN A 43 -36.26 -36.09 66.10
CA GLN A 43 -35.00 -35.40 66.33
C GLN A 43 -33.96 -35.73 65.23
N ASP A 44 -33.88 -36.99 64.79
CA ASP A 44 -33.01 -37.43 63.69
C ASP A 44 -33.45 -36.82 62.35
N GLN A 45 -34.76 -36.80 62.07
CA GLN A 45 -35.33 -36.12 60.90
C GLN A 45 -35.04 -34.62 60.91
N TYR A 46 -35.14 -33.96 62.07
CA TYR A 46 -34.79 -32.55 62.23
C TYR A 46 -33.32 -32.30 61.90
N PHE A 47 -32.38 -33.09 62.44
CA PHE A 47 -30.95 -32.94 62.14
C PHE A 47 -30.62 -33.21 60.66
N TYR A 48 -31.26 -34.20 60.04
CA TYR A 48 -31.12 -34.50 58.61
C TYR A 48 -31.62 -33.33 57.73
N LEU A 49 -32.82 -32.79 58.03
CA LEU A 49 -33.38 -31.67 57.30
C LEU A 49 -32.57 -30.38 57.51
N HIS A 50 -32.10 -30.11 58.72
CA HIS A 50 -31.24 -28.96 59.03
C HIS A 50 -29.90 -29.02 58.28
N SER A 51 -29.26 -30.20 58.24
CA SER A 51 -28.01 -30.40 57.47
C SER A 51 -28.24 -30.17 55.97
N ARG A 52 -29.36 -30.67 55.43
CA ARG A 52 -29.72 -30.46 54.01
C ARG A 52 -30.13 -29.02 53.69
N LEU A 53 -30.71 -28.28 54.63
CA LEU A 53 -30.99 -26.86 54.45
C LEU A 53 -29.68 -26.08 54.31
N LYS A 54 -28.73 -26.29 55.24
CA LYS A 54 -27.41 -25.66 55.20
C LYS A 54 -26.64 -25.98 53.92
N GLU A 55 -26.68 -27.22 53.44
CA GLU A 55 -26.10 -27.62 52.14
C GLU A 55 -26.70 -26.82 50.97
N LYS A 56 -28.02 -26.54 51.01
CA LYS A 56 -28.71 -25.75 49.98
C LYS A 56 -28.41 -24.26 50.08
N ASP A 57 -28.29 -23.71 51.29
CA ASP A 57 -27.86 -22.32 51.48
C ASP A 57 -26.41 -22.12 50.98
N GLU A 58 -25.50 -23.05 51.28
CA GLU A 58 -24.12 -23.04 50.76
C GLU A 58 -24.05 -23.21 49.24
N LEU A 59 -25.01 -23.89 48.61
CA LEU A 59 -25.15 -23.95 47.14
C LEU A 59 -25.67 -22.62 46.56
N ILE A 60 -26.64 -22.00 47.23
CA ILE A 60 -27.24 -20.72 46.81
C ILE A 60 -26.21 -19.59 46.86
N GLU A 61 -25.40 -19.49 47.92
CA GLU A 61 -24.37 -18.44 48.02
C GLU A 61 -23.25 -18.61 46.98
N ARG A 62 -22.86 -19.85 46.64
CA ARG A 62 -21.93 -20.10 45.54
C ARG A 62 -22.50 -19.68 44.19
N ALA A 63 -23.76 -20.03 43.90
CA ALA A 63 -24.44 -19.60 42.67
C ALA A 63 -24.62 -18.07 42.60
N ARG A 64 -24.86 -17.39 43.73
CA ARG A 64 -24.90 -15.92 43.82
C ARG A 64 -23.54 -15.29 43.53
N ALA A 65 -22.46 -15.83 44.10
CA ALA A 65 -21.10 -15.34 43.85
C ALA A 65 -20.70 -15.51 42.37
N GLU A 66 -20.95 -16.69 41.79
CA GLU A 66 -20.69 -16.98 40.38
C GLU A 66 -21.50 -16.06 39.46
N SER A 67 -22.82 -15.92 39.71
CA SER A 67 -23.68 -15.01 38.94
C SER A 67 -23.24 -13.54 39.04
N SER A 68 -22.72 -13.10 40.18
CA SER A 68 -22.19 -11.75 40.37
C SER A 68 -20.90 -11.52 39.56
N MET A 69 -19.97 -12.48 39.59
CA MET A 69 -18.75 -12.42 38.79
C MET A 69 -19.05 -12.42 37.28
N ASN A 70 -19.97 -13.28 36.83
CA ASN A 70 -20.40 -13.36 35.44
C ASN A 70 -21.08 -12.05 34.96
N ALA A 71 -21.91 -11.44 35.81
CA ALA A 71 -22.51 -10.13 35.52
C ALA A 71 -21.48 -9.00 35.41
N GLN A 72 -20.45 -9.00 36.27
CA GLN A 72 -19.35 -8.02 36.20
C GLN A 72 -18.48 -8.21 34.94
N ALA A 73 -18.20 -9.46 34.55
CA ALA A 73 -17.46 -9.77 33.32
C ALA A 73 -18.24 -9.31 32.07
N LEU A 74 -19.55 -9.61 32.01
CA LEU A 74 -20.42 -9.16 30.93
C LEU A 74 -20.52 -7.62 30.85
N LYS A 75 -20.57 -6.93 32.00
CA LYS A 75 -20.58 -5.46 32.04
C LYS A 75 -19.31 -4.85 31.42
N LYS A 76 -18.13 -5.36 31.78
CA LYS A 76 -16.85 -4.92 31.18
C LYS A 76 -16.82 -5.16 29.67
N PHE A 77 -17.24 -6.34 29.22
CA PHE A 77 -17.30 -6.67 27.80
C PHE A 77 -18.23 -5.72 27.03
N VAL A 78 -19.37 -5.31 27.60
CA VAL A 78 -20.25 -4.31 26.98
C VAL A 78 -19.59 -2.93 26.92
N GLU A 79 -18.90 -2.51 27.97
CA GLU A 79 -18.15 -1.24 28.03
C GLU A 79 -17.01 -1.19 27.00
N GLU A 80 -16.26 -2.28 26.85
CA GLU A 80 -15.19 -2.44 25.87
C GLU A 80 -15.72 -2.44 24.42
N ASN A 81 -16.81 -3.18 24.14
CA ASN A 81 -17.45 -3.15 22.82
C ASN A 81 -18.02 -1.75 22.48
N GLN A 82 -18.56 -1.02 23.46
CA GLN A 82 -19.04 0.34 23.24
C GLN A 82 -17.89 1.31 22.93
N LYS A 83 -16.73 1.16 23.58
CA LYS A 83 -15.51 1.92 23.24
C LYS A 83 -15.03 1.61 21.82
N LEU A 84 -14.95 0.34 21.45
CA LEU A 84 -14.55 -0.10 20.11
C LEU A 84 -15.51 0.45 19.03
N ALA A 85 -16.82 0.46 19.27
CA ALA A 85 -17.81 1.02 18.34
C ALA A 85 -17.60 2.53 18.09
N VAL A 86 -17.21 3.30 19.12
CA VAL A 86 -16.87 4.72 18.99
C VAL A 86 -15.56 4.92 18.23
N GLU A 87 -14.56 4.06 18.45
CA GLU A 87 -13.28 4.09 17.73
C GLU A 87 -13.47 3.74 16.24
N CYS A 88 -14.27 2.73 15.91
CA CYS A 88 -14.66 2.42 14.53
C CYS A 88 -15.39 3.60 13.86
N ALA A 89 -16.32 4.27 14.56
CA ALA A 89 -17.03 5.44 14.02
C ALA A 89 -16.06 6.63 13.75
N SER A 90 -15.07 6.84 14.63
CA SER A 90 -14.02 7.83 14.44
C SER A 90 -13.15 7.52 13.22
N LEU A 91 -12.72 6.27 13.05
CA LEU A 91 -11.91 5.83 11.92
C LEU A 91 -12.68 5.96 10.59
N LEU A 92 -13.95 5.54 10.54
CA LEU A 92 -14.81 5.73 9.36
C LEU A 92 -14.97 7.21 8.97
N SER A 93 -15.10 8.11 9.96
CA SER A 93 -15.12 9.55 9.71
C SER A 93 -13.80 10.08 9.16
N GLN A 94 -12.65 9.49 9.52
CA GLN A 94 -11.34 9.85 9.00
C GLN A 94 -11.13 9.31 7.58
N CYS A 95 -11.52 8.07 7.29
CA CYS A 95 -11.55 7.51 5.93
C CYS A 95 -12.37 8.40 5.00
N SER A 96 -13.61 8.77 5.39
CA SER A 96 -14.45 9.63 4.56
C SER A 96 -13.94 11.07 4.42
N ARG A 97 -12.98 11.51 5.24
CA ARG A 97 -12.26 12.78 5.02
C ARG A 97 -11.15 12.59 3.99
N LEU A 98 -10.35 11.54 4.12
CA LEU A 98 -9.24 11.24 3.20
C LEU A 98 -9.73 10.90 1.79
N GLU A 99 -10.83 10.17 1.64
CA GLU A 99 -11.52 9.93 0.35
C GLU A 99 -11.84 11.24 -0.38
N LYS A 100 -12.34 12.24 0.36
CA LYS A 100 -12.65 13.56 -0.20
C LYS A 100 -11.38 14.31 -0.58
N GLU A 101 -10.32 14.20 0.22
CA GLU A 101 -9.02 14.81 -0.07
C GLU A 101 -8.38 14.23 -1.33
N CYS A 102 -8.36 12.90 -1.49
CA CYS A 102 -7.95 12.24 -2.73
C CYS A 102 -8.78 12.74 -3.93
N SER A 103 -10.11 12.87 -3.79
CA SER A 103 -10.98 13.39 -4.86
C SER A 103 -10.78 14.88 -5.19
N LEU A 104 -10.01 15.62 -4.37
CA LEU A 104 -9.52 16.96 -4.69
C LEU A 104 -8.20 16.86 -5.45
N TYR A 105 -7.22 16.10 -4.94
CA TYR A 105 -5.93 15.91 -5.63
C TYR A 105 -6.06 15.29 -7.02
N ASP A 106 -7.01 14.35 -7.23
CA ASP A 106 -7.35 13.83 -8.56
C ASP A 106 -7.81 14.95 -9.51
N ARG A 107 -8.76 15.78 -9.07
CA ARG A 107 -9.27 16.90 -9.86
C ARG A 107 -8.20 17.94 -10.14
N ASP A 108 -7.37 18.28 -9.15
CA ASP A 108 -6.31 19.28 -9.29
C ASP A 108 -5.21 18.78 -10.24
N ARG A 109 -4.87 17.48 -10.22
CA ARG A 109 -3.99 16.84 -11.22
C ARG A 109 -4.59 16.95 -12.63
N ASP A 110 -5.87 16.64 -12.77
CA ASP A 110 -6.54 16.62 -14.08
C ASP A 110 -6.62 18.04 -14.67
N VAL A 111 -6.92 19.06 -13.85
CA VAL A 111 -6.86 20.49 -14.24
C VAL A 111 -5.43 20.93 -14.61
N LEU A 112 -4.41 20.47 -13.87
CA LEU A 112 -3.00 20.74 -14.22
C LEU A 112 -2.59 20.07 -15.55
N MET A 113 -3.19 18.91 -15.89
CA MET A 113 -2.98 18.24 -17.16
C MET A 113 -3.64 19.01 -18.32
N GLU A 114 -4.87 19.49 -18.13
CA GLU A 114 -5.55 20.37 -19.10
C GLU A 114 -4.77 21.66 -19.35
N PHE A 115 -4.27 22.32 -18.30
CA PHE A 115 -3.42 23.50 -18.42
C PHE A 115 -2.09 23.21 -19.14
N GLY A 116 -1.47 22.06 -18.87
CA GLY A 116 -0.27 21.60 -19.57
C GLY A 116 -0.50 21.43 -21.08
N ASN A 117 -1.63 20.80 -21.46
CA ASN A 117 -2.02 20.64 -22.86
C ASN A 117 -2.30 21.99 -23.53
N GLU A 118 -3.00 22.92 -22.87
CA GLU A 118 -3.27 24.25 -23.42
C GLU A 118 -1.97 25.06 -23.62
N ALA A 119 -1.00 24.92 -22.72
CA ALA A 119 0.31 25.57 -22.83
C ALA A 119 1.15 24.99 -23.99
N ASP A 120 1.11 23.67 -24.19
CA ASP A 120 1.81 22.97 -25.28
C ASP A 120 1.22 23.31 -26.65
N GLU A 121 -0.11 23.30 -26.80
CA GLU A 121 -0.76 23.78 -28.02
C GLU A 121 -0.42 25.25 -28.30
N ARG A 122 -0.49 26.14 -27.30
CA ARG A 122 -0.13 27.56 -27.45
C ARG A 122 1.34 27.76 -27.85
N ALA A 123 2.24 26.85 -27.45
CA ALA A 123 3.64 26.87 -27.86
C ALA A 123 3.82 26.45 -29.34
N LYS A 124 3.18 25.36 -29.77
CA LYS A 124 3.16 24.93 -31.20
C LYS A 124 2.61 26.02 -32.11
N ASP A 125 1.52 26.65 -31.68
CA ASP A 125 0.88 27.79 -32.34
C ASP A 125 1.85 28.98 -32.52
N ALA A 126 2.73 29.22 -31.54
CA ALA A 126 3.76 30.25 -31.61
C ALA A 126 4.93 29.83 -32.52
N GLU A 127 5.38 28.57 -32.46
CA GLU A 127 6.41 28.05 -33.36
C GLU A 127 5.98 28.10 -34.83
N ILE A 128 4.73 27.80 -35.14
CA ILE A 128 4.18 27.87 -36.51
C ILE A 128 4.26 29.32 -37.00
N ARG A 129 3.72 30.27 -36.23
CA ARG A 129 3.80 31.70 -36.57
C ARG A 129 5.22 32.24 -36.74
N VAL A 130 6.20 31.71 -35.98
CA VAL A 130 7.62 32.07 -36.18
C VAL A 130 8.14 31.54 -37.51
N LYS A 131 7.86 30.28 -37.86
CA LYS A 131 8.27 29.67 -39.14
C LYS A 131 7.64 30.39 -40.33
N ASP A 132 6.35 30.74 -40.25
CA ASP A 132 5.63 31.52 -41.26
C ASP A 132 6.33 32.89 -41.49
N LEU A 133 6.68 33.60 -40.42
CA LEU A 133 7.38 34.89 -40.48
C LEU A 133 8.85 34.77 -40.94
N GLU A 134 9.53 33.65 -40.64
CA GLU A 134 10.87 33.37 -41.17
C GLU A 134 10.84 33.13 -42.69
N GLU A 135 9.81 32.46 -43.22
CA GLU A 135 9.60 32.29 -44.65
C GLU A 135 9.24 33.61 -45.36
N GLU A 136 8.36 34.43 -44.78
CA GLU A 136 8.05 35.78 -45.28
C GLU A 136 9.29 36.70 -45.28
N LEU A 137 10.06 36.72 -44.18
CA LEU A 137 11.29 37.51 -44.07
C LEU A 137 12.34 37.08 -45.09
N LYS A 138 12.52 35.76 -45.28
CA LYS A 138 13.41 35.21 -46.31
C LYS A 138 13.00 35.66 -47.71
N LYS A 139 11.71 35.56 -48.05
CA LYS A 139 11.19 36.01 -49.35
C LYS A 139 11.45 37.50 -49.58
N HIS A 140 11.23 38.34 -48.57
CA HIS A 140 11.51 39.78 -48.67
C HIS A 140 13.02 40.10 -48.75
N ALA A 141 13.89 39.28 -48.16
CA ALA A 141 15.34 39.39 -48.36
C ALA A 141 15.75 39.04 -49.80
N GLU A 142 15.21 37.96 -50.37
CA GLU A 142 15.43 37.57 -51.78
C GLU A 142 14.90 38.64 -52.76
N GLU A 143 13.75 39.25 -52.48
CA GLU A 143 13.23 40.41 -53.22
C GLU A 143 14.14 41.65 -53.10
N ALA A 144 14.70 41.92 -51.93
CA ALA A 144 15.57 43.06 -51.69
C ALA A 144 16.94 42.93 -52.39
N ASP A 145 17.57 41.75 -52.35
CA ASP A 145 18.82 41.48 -53.06
C ASP A 145 18.61 41.51 -54.60
N PHE A 146 17.44 41.10 -55.10
CA PHE A 146 17.08 41.26 -56.52
C PHE A 146 17.08 42.75 -56.95
N TYR A 147 16.36 43.62 -56.22
CA TYR A 147 16.32 45.05 -56.56
C TYR A 147 17.68 45.74 -56.39
N LYS A 148 18.46 45.34 -55.38
CA LYS A 148 19.84 45.81 -55.19
C LYS A 148 20.72 45.46 -56.38
N HIS A 149 20.67 44.22 -56.87
CA HIS A 149 21.40 43.80 -58.06
C HIS A 149 20.94 44.56 -59.32
N GLU A 150 19.64 44.85 -59.48
CA GLU A 150 19.16 45.67 -60.60
C GLU A 150 19.73 47.11 -60.54
N CYS A 151 19.77 47.71 -59.34
CA CYS A 151 20.38 49.02 -59.10
C CYS A 151 21.89 49.00 -59.37
N GLU A 152 22.63 47.99 -58.90
CA GLU A 152 24.07 47.85 -59.15
C GLU A 152 24.37 47.72 -60.65
N MET A 153 23.61 46.90 -61.38
CA MET A 153 23.71 46.75 -62.84
C MET A 153 23.39 48.05 -63.60
N ARG A 154 22.45 48.87 -63.10
CA ARG A 154 22.12 50.18 -63.67
C ARG A 154 23.23 51.19 -63.41
N MET A 155 23.74 51.27 -62.18
CA MET A 155 24.90 52.12 -61.86
C MET A 155 26.13 51.76 -62.70
N ASP A 156 26.36 50.48 -62.97
CA ASP A 156 27.47 50.04 -63.82
C ASP A 156 27.23 50.29 -65.32
N SER A 157 25.99 50.40 -65.80
CA SER A 157 25.72 50.87 -67.17
C SER A 157 25.92 52.38 -67.27
N GLU A 158 25.45 53.15 -66.28
CA GLU A 158 25.70 54.59 -66.18
C GLU A 158 27.20 54.91 -66.14
N ARG A 159 27.97 54.25 -65.25
CA ARG A 159 29.45 54.35 -65.19
C ARG A 159 30.14 54.09 -66.53
N ARG A 160 29.67 53.10 -67.29
CA ARG A 160 30.17 52.81 -68.65
C ARG A 160 29.86 53.97 -69.60
N THR A 161 28.63 54.48 -69.62
CA THR A 161 28.29 55.63 -70.47
C THR A 161 29.03 56.90 -70.08
N THR A 162 29.29 57.16 -68.80
CA THR A 162 30.10 58.30 -68.36
C THR A 162 31.57 58.12 -68.76
N GLN A 163 32.13 56.92 -68.65
CA GLN A 163 33.49 56.64 -69.12
C GLN A 163 33.59 56.74 -70.66
N GLU A 164 32.58 56.30 -71.40
CA GLU A 164 32.54 56.48 -72.86
C GLU A 164 32.45 57.95 -73.26
N LEU A 165 31.66 58.76 -72.54
CA LEU A 165 31.59 60.21 -72.71
C LEU A 165 32.90 60.92 -72.30
N GLU A 166 33.58 60.45 -71.25
CA GLU A 166 34.90 60.95 -70.83
C GLU A 166 35.95 60.61 -71.90
N ASN A 167 36.03 59.36 -72.37
CA ASN A 167 36.92 58.93 -73.46
C ASN A 167 36.63 59.68 -74.78
N LEU A 168 35.38 60.04 -75.04
CA LEU A 168 35.00 60.87 -76.19
C LEU A 168 35.39 62.35 -75.97
N ARG A 169 35.24 62.89 -74.76
CA ARG A 169 35.73 64.21 -74.37
C ARG A 169 37.25 64.26 -74.46
N GLU A 170 37.96 63.23 -74.02
CA GLU A 170 39.41 63.10 -74.17
C GLU A 170 39.78 63.07 -75.65
N ARG A 171 39.12 62.27 -76.50
CA ARG A 171 39.36 62.28 -77.95
C ARG A 171 39.01 63.61 -78.63
N VAL A 172 38.05 64.37 -78.12
CA VAL A 172 37.80 65.76 -78.57
C VAL A 172 38.94 66.68 -78.10
N ASN A 173 39.35 66.59 -76.83
CA ASN A 173 40.50 67.32 -76.31
C ASN A 173 41.80 66.93 -77.05
N GLU A 174 42.00 65.68 -77.46
CA GLU A 174 43.12 65.20 -78.27
C GLU A 174 43.06 65.75 -79.71
N LEU A 175 41.86 65.98 -80.26
CA LEU A 175 41.71 66.66 -81.55
C LEU A 175 41.92 68.18 -81.42
N GLU A 176 41.55 68.78 -80.29
CA GLU A 176 41.89 70.18 -79.97
C GLU A 176 43.37 70.36 -79.61
N LEU A 177 44.01 69.34 -79.02
CA LEU A 177 45.45 69.27 -78.79
C LEU A 177 46.21 68.89 -80.07
N ALA A 178 45.68 68.09 -80.99
CA ALA A 178 46.25 67.94 -82.33
C ALA A 178 46.18 69.26 -83.13
N ARG A 179 45.29 70.18 -82.72
CA ARG A 179 45.13 71.54 -83.25
C ARG A 179 45.97 72.59 -82.51
N GLN A 180 46.31 72.40 -81.23
CA GLN A 180 47.19 73.29 -80.45
C GLN A 180 48.66 72.82 -80.42
N CYS A 181 48.89 71.54 -80.16
CA CYS A 181 50.18 70.87 -80.15
C CYS A 181 50.63 70.44 -81.55
N TYR A 182 50.66 71.41 -82.46
CA TYR A 182 51.77 71.54 -83.43
C TYR A 182 53.07 71.95 -82.65
N SER A 183 53.28 71.39 -81.46
CA SER A 183 54.17 71.82 -80.36
C SER A 183 54.17 70.81 -79.18
N SER A 184 55.26 70.04 -79.05
CA SER A 184 55.85 69.41 -77.82
C SER A 184 55.04 68.52 -76.83
N MET A 185 55.26 67.19 -76.88
CA MET A 185 55.97 66.27 -75.92
C MET A 185 56.16 66.65 -74.42
N THR A 186 56.29 65.77 -73.38
CA THR A 186 56.25 64.27 -73.16
C THR A 186 56.21 63.89 -71.63
N GLU A 187 55.99 62.59 -71.26
CA GLU A 187 56.44 61.85 -70.01
C GLU A 187 55.84 62.20 -68.60
N SER A 188 55.87 61.39 -67.50
CA SER A 188 56.09 59.92 -67.25
C SER A 188 55.44 59.38 -65.90
N GLU A 189 56.04 58.43 -65.14
CA GLU A 189 55.28 57.25 -64.58
C GLU A 189 55.64 56.65 -63.15
N THR A 190 54.78 55.75 -62.61
CA THR A 190 54.95 54.71 -61.50
C THR A 190 55.13 55.12 -60.00
N ALA A 191 55.15 54.23 -58.95
CA ALA A 191 54.22 53.16 -58.47
C ALA A 191 54.67 52.43 -57.12
N ARG A 192 53.74 51.90 -56.28
CA ARG A 192 53.87 50.76 -55.27
C ARG A 192 54.82 50.90 -54.02
N SER A 193 54.93 50.05 -52.95
CA SER A 193 54.27 48.79 -52.41
C SER A 193 54.68 48.39 -50.93
N GLN A 194 53.82 47.64 -50.17
CA GLN A 194 54.04 46.41 -49.29
C GLN A 194 55.05 46.32 -48.06
N THR A 195 54.99 45.43 -47.00
CA THR A 195 53.91 44.67 -46.23
C THR A 195 54.21 44.32 -44.70
N PRO A 196 54.66 43.12 -44.17
CA PRO A 196 54.26 42.59 -42.80
C PRO A 196 55.35 41.90 -41.87
N THR A 197 54.99 41.23 -40.71
CA THR A 197 55.40 39.83 -40.24
C THR A 197 55.61 39.48 -38.70
N SER A 198 54.83 38.51 -38.15
CA SER A 198 54.98 37.38 -37.15
C SER A 198 55.62 37.35 -35.70
N MET A 199 54.91 36.67 -34.74
CA MET A 199 55.27 35.53 -33.79
C MET A 199 56.38 35.66 -32.68
N PRO A 200 56.63 34.72 -31.69
CA PRO A 200 56.14 33.33 -31.42
C PRO A 200 55.73 32.97 -29.93
N VAL A 201 55.79 31.68 -29.52
CA VAL A 201 55.31 31.03 -28.24
C VAL A 201 56.30 29.92 -27.74
N ASP A 202 56.23 29.45 -26.48
CA ASP A 202 57.14 28.43 -25.87
C ASP A 202 56.54 27.55 -24.72
N ASN A 203 57.27 26.47 -24.37
CA ASN A 203 57.34 25.69 -23.10
C ASN A 203 56.43 24.47 -22.78
N GLY A 204 56.88 23.62 -21.83
CA GLY A 204 56.40 22.23 -21.59
C GLY A 204 56.16 21.80 -20.12
N VAL A 205 56.08 20.49 -19.83
CA VAL A 205 55.41 19.89 -18.65
C VAL A 205 56.27 18.85 -17.88
N SER A 206 56.02 18.69 -16.56
CA SER A 206 56.65 17.71 -15.65
C SER A 206 55.62 16.86 -14.87
N SER A 207 56.07 15.86 -14.11
CA SER A 207 55.23 14.77 -13.55
C SER A 207 54.51 15.08 -12.22
N ILE A 208 53.37 14.41 -12.01
CA ILE A 208 52.51 14.51 -10.81
C ILE A 208 52.55 13.17 -10.04
N SER A 209 52.48 13.23 -8.70
CA SER A 209 52.56 12.07 -7.81
C SER A 209 51.20 11.51 -7.39
N GLU A 210 51.07 10.18 -7.45
CA GLU A 210 49.92 9.35 -7.06
C GLU A 210 49.20 9.80 -5.76
N ARG A 211 49.96 10.23 -4.74
CA ARG A 211 49.39 10.65 -3.44
C ARG A 211 48.45 11.84 -3.55
N HIS A 212 48.76 12.80 -4.44
CA HIS A 212 47.86 13.94 -4.69
C HIS A 212 46.58 13.53 -5.40
N LEU A 213 46.60 12.46 -6.21
CA LEU A 213 45.39 11.93 -6.84
C LEU A 213 44.49 11.24 -5.81
N LEU A 214 45.07 10.51 -4.85
CA LEU A 214 44.31 9.87 -3.76
C LEU A 214 43.72 10.90 -2.78
N ASP A 215 44.49 11.89 -2.32
CA ASP A 215 43.96 12.95 -1.44
C ASP A 215 42.89 13.79 -2.18
N SER A 216 43.07 14.06 -3.48
CA SER A 216 42.05 14.74 -4.30
C SER A 216 40.78 13.89 -4.50
N LEU A 217 40.91 12.58 -4.68
CA LEU A 217 39.77 11.66 -4.81
C LEU A 217 38.98 11.56 -3.50
N VAL A 218 39.65 11.43 -2.36
CA VAL A 218 39.01 11.36 -1.04
C VAL A 218 38.27 12.67 -0.72
N ASN A 219 38.88 13.82 -1.01
CA ASN A 219 38.23 15.12 -0.81
C ASN A 219 37.07 15.34 -1.79
N SER A 220 37.16 14.83 -3.02
CA SER A 220 36.07 14.90 -4.01
C SER A 220 34.87 13.98 -3.69
N LEU A 221 35.02 13.03 -2.77
CA LEU A 221 33.98 12.08 -2.39
C LEU A 221 33.24 12.48 -1.11
N ILE A 222 33.73 13.49 -0.38
CA ILE A 222 33.29 13.86 0.97
C ILE A 222 33.09 15.38 1.02
N ASP A 223 31.99 15.84 0.43
CA ASP A 223 31.72 17.26 0.10
C ASP A 223 31.30 18.14 1.31
N ASN A 224 31.55 17.70 2.55
CA ASN A 224 31.08 18.35 3.80
C ASN A 224 32.11 18.25 4.95
N ASP A 225 33.17 19.05 4.87
CA ASP A 225 34.34 19.03 5.78
C ASP A 225 34.00 19.31 7.26
N HIS A 226 32.87 19.98 7.55
CA HIS A 226 32.49 20.40 8.91
C HIS A 226 31.93 19.25 9.76
N ASP A 227 30.98 18.48 9.22
CA ASP A 227 30.21 17.50 10.00
C ASP A 227 30.98 16.17 10.16
N VAL A 228 31.80 15.82 9.17
CA VAL A 228 32.74 14.67 9.19
C VAL A 228 33.69 14.76 10.39
N SER A 229 34.20 15.97 10.67
CA SER A 229 35.08 16.24 11.81
C SER A 229 34.35 16.10 13.15
N ALA A 230 33.08 16.50 13.21
CA ALA A 230 32.24 16.37 14.41
C ALA A 230 31.87 14.91 14.71
N ASN A 231 31.38 14.18 13.70
CA ASN A 231 30.98 12.77 13.82
C ASN A 231 32.16 11.89 14.23
N ALA A 232 33.33 12.08 13.62
CA ALA A 232 34.56 11.38 13.96
C ALA A 232 35.05 11.67 15.39
N HIS A 233 34.85 12.88 15.93
CA HIS A 233 35.18 13.20 17.32
C HIS A 233 34.18 12.56 18.29
N ALA A 234 32.88 12.74 18.06
CA ALA A 234 31.81 12.15 18.87
C ALA A 234 31.93 10.63 18.95
N PHE A 235 32.33 9.97 17.85
CA PHE A 235 32.65 8.55 17.81
C PHE A 235 33.79 8.15 18.75
N LEU A 236 34.91 8.89 18.77
CA LEU A 236 36.03 8.60 19.67
C LEU A 236 35.65 8.82 21.14
N GLU A 237 34.83 9.84 21.42
CA GLU A 237 34.34 10.17 22.75
C GLU A 237 33.38 9.10 23.29
N ALA A 238 32.39 8.69 22.48
CA ALA A 238 31.48 7.57 22.76
C ALA A 238 32.17 6.19 22.81
N ASN A 239 33.46 6.11 22.48
CA ASN A 239 34.30 4.90 22.59
C ASN A 239 35.53 5.11 23.47
N SER A 240 35.53 6.13 24.34
CA SER A 240 36.67 6.49 25.20
C SER A 240 37.07 5.42 26.24
N GLU A 241 36.23 4.39 26.46
CA GLU A 241 36.56 3.16 27.19
C GLU A 241 37.58 2.28 26.44
N VAL A 242 37.57 2.32 25.10
CA VAL A 242 38.52 1.59 24.25
C VAL A 242 39.83 2.37 24.24
N GLU A 243 40.89 1.76 24.79
CA GLU A 243 42.18 2.43 25.00
C GLU A 243 42.74 3.06 23.71
N SER A 244 42.58 2.40 22.55
CA SER A 244 42.97 2.92 21.24
C SER A 244 42.22 4.20 20.86
N CYS A 245 40.91 4.28 21.13
CA CYS A 245 40.11 5.48 20.86
C CYS A 245 40.51 6.62 21.81
N GLN A 246 40.75 6.31 23.09
CA GLN A 246 41.23 7.29 24.06
C GLN A 246 42.63 7.84 23.70
N ARG A 247 43.53 7.00 23.17
CA ARG A 247 44.84 7.44 22.64
C ARG A 247 44.68 8.33 21.40
N LEU A 248 43.76 8.00 20.49
CA LEU A 248 43.47 8.81 19.30
C LEU A 248 42.86 10.18 19.66
N LEU A 249 41.92 10.23 20.61
CA LEU A 249 41.31 11.45 21.11
C LEU A 249 42.37 12.42 21.67
N LYS A 250 43.33 11.89 22.45
CA LYS A 250 44.47 12.65 23.02
C LYS A 250 45.40 13.27 21.97
N ILE A 251 45.37 12.80 20.72
CA ILE A 251 46.18 13.35 19.61
C ILE A 251 45.32 13.93 18.47
N TRP A 252 44.01 14.16 18.70
CA TRP A 252 43.04 14.55 17.68
C TRP A 252 43.44 15.77 16.83
N GLY A 253 44.02 16.80 17.46
CA GLY A 253 44.52 17.99 16.77
C GLY A 253 45.69 17.72 15.81
N CYS A 254 46.41 16.61 16.00
CA CYS A 254 47.56 16.19 15.19
C CYS A 254 47.23 15.09 14.17
N LEU A 255 45.99 14.60 14.12
CA LEU A 255 45.56 13.60 13.13
C LEU A 255 45.40 14.24 11.74
N LYS A 256 45.87 13.52 10.70
CA LYS A 256 45.69 13.92 9.30
C LYS A 256 44.20 13.93 8.91
N PRO A 257 43.75 14.79 7.96
CA PRO A 257 42.36 14.80 7.49
C PRO A 257 41.86 13.42 7.06
N SER A 258 42.62 12.70 6.23
CA SER A 258 42.28 11.33 5.81
C SER A 258 42.14 10.32 6.97
N THR A 259 42.80 10.53 8.11
CA THR A 259 42.58 9.73 9.34
C THR A 259 41.26 10.09 10.03
N LYS A 260 40.85 11.36 10.00
CA LYS A 260 39.56 11.81 10.54
C LYS A 260 38.39 11.32 9.68
N ASN A 261 38.54 11.35 8.35
CA ASN A 261 37.53 10.87 7.41
C ASN A 261 37.28 9.35 7.59
N VAL A 262 38.34 8.55 7.79
CA VAL A 262 38.22 7.12 8.13
C VAL A 262 37.53 6.89 9.48
N LEU A 263 37.66 7.80 10.44
CA LEU A 263 36.95 7.74 11.72
C LEU A 263 35.47 8.15 11.62
N SER A 264 35.10 9.08 10.73
CA SER A 264 33.68 9.36 10.42
C SER A 264 33.02 8.16 9.77
N LEU A 265 33.68 7.58 8.75
CA LEU A 265 33.20 6.38 8.08
C LEU A 265 33.05 5.19 9.06
N ALA A 266 33.94 5.07 10.05
CA ALA A 266 33.81 4.08 11.12
C ALA A 266 32.62 4.34 12.08
N ALA A 267 32.18 5.61 12.22
CA ALA A 267 30.99 6.00 12.94
C ALA A 267 29.72 5.63 12.17
N GLU A 268 29.65 6.05 10.90
CA GLU A 268 28.55 5.75 9.97
C GLU A 268 28.33 4.23 9.83
N ILE A 269 29.42 3.45 9.66
CA ILE A 269 29.37 1.98 9.63
C ILE A 269 28.81 1.37 10.93
N ARG A 270 28.96 2.05 12.08
CA ARG A 270 28.41 1.58 13.36
C ARG A 270 26.94 1.97 13.55
N GLU A 271 26.54 3.17 13.12
CA GLU A 271 25.15 3.63 13.14
C GLU A 271 24.29 2.78 12.19
N LEU A 272 24.75 2.58 10.94
CA LEU A 272 24.13 1.67 9.98
C LEU A 272 24.05 0.22 10.48
N LYS A 273 24.98 -0.20 11.36
CA LYS A 273 24.95 -1.53 11.97
C LYS A 273 23.92 -1.63 13.11
N THR A 274 23.68 -0.58 13.88
CA THR A 274 22.56 -0.55 14.85
C THR A 274 21.22 -0.46 14.12
N ASP A 275 21.11 0.37 13.09
CA ASP A 275 19.88 0.53 12.30
C ASP A 275 19.49 -0.76 11.60
N LYS A 276 20.46 -1.50 11.04
CA LYS A 276 20.24 -2.84 10.49
C LYS A 276 19.65 -3.84 11.50
N GLU A 277 19.98 -3.71 12.78
CA GLU A 277 19.43 -4.55 13.85
C GLU A 277 18.00 -4.11 14.22
N HIS A 278 17.77 -2.80 14.33
CA HIS A 278 16.43 -2.24 14.53
C HIS A 278 15.47 -2.57 13.38
N LEU A 279 15.92 -2.50 12.13
CA LEU A 279 15.16 -2.89 10.94
C LEU A 279 14.83 -4.38 10.95
N ARG A 280 15.75 -5.27 11.37
CA ARG A 280 15.45 -6.70 11.51
C ARG A 280 14.37 -6.96 12.56
N ILE A 281 14.44 -6.28 13.71
CA ILE A 281 13.45 -6.40 14.78
C ILE A 281 12.07 -5.89 14.31
N ASN A 282 12.05 -4.77 13.58
CA ASN A 282 10.83 -4.20 13.02
C ASN A 282 10.21 -5.10 11.93
N LEU A 283 11.03 -5.67 11.04
CA LEU A 283 10.57 -6.63 10.02
C LEU A 283 9.94 -7.87 10.68
N HIS A 284 10.64 -8.50 11.63
CA HIS A 284 10.11 -9.68 12.31
C HIS A 284 8.83 -9.40 13.10
N ARG A 285 8.70 -8.18 13.66
CA ARG A 285 7.45 -7.74 14.27
C ARG A 285 6.33 -7.58 13.23
N ALA A 286 6.61 -7.00 12.07
CA ALA A 286 5.64 -6.84 10.99
C ALA A 286 5.15 -8.19 10.42
N GLU A 287 6.03 -9.18 10.31
CA GLU A 287 5.69 -10.56 9.93
C GLU A 287 4.62 -11.17 10.88
N GLU A 288 4.84 -11.07 12.19
CA GLU A 288 3.90 -11.58 13.19
C GLU A 288 2.60 -10.75 13.26
N GLU A 289 2.65 -9.44 13.05
CA GLU A 289 1.43 -8.60 12.93
C GLU A 289 0.60 -8.97 11.69
N VAL A 290 1.23 -9.18 10.52
CA VAL A 290 0.57 -9.66 9.29
C VAL A 290 -0.07 -11.05 9.50
N LYS A 291 0.62 -11.95 10.21
CA LYS A 291 0.17 -13.30 10.54
C LYS A 291 -1.04 -13.31 11.49
N ILE A 292 -1.11 -12.38 12.45
CA ILE A 292 -2.29 -12.16 13.29
C ILE A 292 -3.46 -11.64 12.44
N LEU A 293 -3.23 -10.58 11.66
CA LEU A 293 -4.24 -9.99 10.76
C LEU A 293 -4.78 -11.02 9.74
N PHE A 294 -3.96 -11.97 9.28
CA PHE A 294 -4.39 -13.05 8.40
C PHE A 294 -5.38 -14.00 9.08
N GLU A 295 -5.16 -14.39 10.34
CA GLU A 295 -6.11 -15.21 11.09
C GLU A 295 -7.40 -14.45 11.42
N GLU A 296 -7.31 -13.17 11.80
CA GLU A 296 -8.49 -12.33 12.02
C GLU A 296 -9.36 -12.21 10.76
N ASN A 297 -8.74 -11.93 9.61
CA ASN A 297 -9.42 -11.97 8.31
C ASN A 297 -10.02 -13.35 8.03
N ARG A 298 -9.31 -14.45 8.33
CA ARG A 298 -9.82 -15.83 8.19
C ARG A 298 -11.02 -16.12 9.10
N ILE A 299 -11.20 -15.41 10.21
CA ILE A 299 -12.37 -15.51 11.09
C ILE A 299 -13.52 -14.64 10.56
N LEU A 300 -13.25 -13.37 10.24
CA LEU A 300 -14.22 -12.44 9.66
C LEU A 300 -14.86 -12.99 8.37
N ASP A 301 -14.05 -13.59 7.50
CA ASP A 301 -14.48 -14.16 6.23
C ASP A 301 -15.40 -15.40 6.41
N LYS A 302 -15.19 -16.20 7.47
CA LYS A 302 -16.11 -17.29 7.86
C LYS A 302 -17.45 -16.75 8.34
N GLU A 303 -17.46 -15.71 9.17
CA GLU A 303 -18.69 -15.13 9.72
C GLU A 303 -19.46 -14.32 8.66
N ASN A 304 -18.77 -13.60 7.76
CA ASN A 304 -19.38 -12.97 6.60
C ASN A 304 -20.07 -14.01 5.69
N LYS A 305 -19.40 -15.13 5.40
CA LYS A 305 -19.99 -16.28 4.67
C LYS A 305 -21.17 -16.93 5.40
N ARG A 306 -21.26 -16.84 6.73
CA ARG A 306 -22.41 -17.28 7.54
C ARG A 306 -23.57 -16.28 7.48
N LEU A 307 -23.31 -14.98 7.65
CA LEU A 307 -24.30 -13.91 7.56
C LEU A 307 -24.93 -13.84 6.16
N LEU A 308 -24.14 -13.94 5.09
CA LEU A 308 -24.65 -14.01 3.71
C LEU A 308 -25.62 -15.19 3.48
N ARG A 309 -25.38 -16.34 4.13
CA ARG A 309 -26.29 -17.50 4.11
C ARG A 309 -27.57 -17.22 4.91
N GLN A 310 -27.48 -16.53 6.05
CA GLN A 310 -28.64 -16.13 6.85
C GLN A 310 -29.53 -15.12 6.12
N CYS A 311 -28.97 -14.00 5.66
CA CYS A 311 -29.71 -12.97 4.89
C CYS A 311 -30.33 -13.52 3.59
N SER A 312 -29.79 -14.62 3.05
CA SER A 312 -30.39 -15.32 1.91
C SER A 312 -31.57 -16.21 2.32
N ARG A 313 -31.49 -16.92 3.45
CA ARG A 313 -32.62 -17.67 4.02
C ARG A 313 -33.79 -16.75 4.39
N GLU A 314 -33.52 -15.65 5.07
CA GLU A 314 -34.54 -14.69 5.50
C GLU A 314 -35.33 -14.11 4.31
N ARG A 315 -34.62 -13.72 3.23
CA ARG A 315 -35.24 -13.30 1.96
C ARG A 315 -36.11 -14.37 1.31
N HIS A 316 -35.75 -15.65 1.44
CA HIS A 316 -36.59 -16.74 0.92
C HIS A 316 -37.83 -17.04 1.78
N HIS A 317 -37.77 -16.80 3.09
CA HIS A 317 -38.93 -17.00 3.98
C HIS A 317 -39.98 -15.89 3.85
N GLN A 318 -39.59 -14.63 3.66
CA GLN A 318 -40.54 -13.51 3.51
C GLN A 318 -41.44 -13.61 2.25
N GLY A 319 -41.09 -14.44 1.28
CA GLY A 319 -41.91 -14.67 0.07
C GLY A 319 -43.10 -15.63 0.25
N SER A 320 -43.28 -16.27 1.42
CA SER A 320 -44.19 -17.42 1.57
C SER A 320 -45.61 -17.08 2.08
N ASP A 321 -45.77 -16.06 2.92
CA ASP A 321 -46.95 -15.96 3.81
C ASP A 321 -47.99 -14.89 3.43
N SER A 322 -47.97 -14.37 2.20
CA SER A 322 -49.03 -13.49 1.67
C SER A 322 -50.31 -14.25 1.26
N LYS A 323 -50.81 -15.16 2.11
CA LYS A 323 -52.07 -15.90 1.92
C LYS A 323 -53.30 -15.02 2.15
N TYR A 324 -53.56 -14.09 1.22
CA TYR A 324 -54.83 -13.36 1.17
C TYR A 324 -55.89 -14.09 0.33
N THR A 325 -56.86 -14.66 1.04
CA THR A 325 -58.30 -14.69 0.72
C THR A 325 -58.73 -14.83 -0.75
N ASN A 326 -59.32 -16.00 -1.06
CA ASN A 326 -60.33 -16.29 -2.08
C ASN A 326 -60.79 -15.13 -2.99
N SER A 327 -60.47 -15.22 -4.29
CA SER A 327 -61.28 -14.62 -5.36
C SER A 327 -61.26 -15.51 -6.61
N THR A 328 -62.35 -15.51 -7.38
CA THR A 328 -62.64 -16.56 -8.37
C THR A 328 -62.42 -16.12 -9.82
N SER A 329 -61.78 -16.99 -10.60
CA SER A 329 -62.05 -17.25 -12.02
C SER A 329 -62.20 -16.05 -12.98
N ALA A 330 -61.11 -15.73 -13.68
CA ALA A 330 -61.17 -15.17 -15.02
C ALA A 330 -60.14 -15.86 -15.94
N LYS A 331 -60.47 -16.00 -17.23
CA LYS A 331 -59.81 -16.90 -18.19
C LYS A 331 -59.26 -16.10 -19.37
N GLY A 332 -57.93 -15.94 -19.50
CA GLY A 332 -57.39 -15.11 -20.58
C GLY A 332 -55.88 -15.20 -20.87
N SER A 333 -55.59 -15.39 -22.16
CA SER A 333 -54.37 -15.00 -22.90
C SER A 333 -52.97 -15.52 -22.48
N LYS A 334 -52.32 -16.19 -23.43
CA LYS A 334 -50.86 -16.42 -23.45
C LYS A 334 -50.15 -15.11 -23.84
N ARG A 335 -49.00 -14.81 -23.22
CA ARG A 335 -47.84 -14.14 -23.87
C ARG A 335 -46.55 -14.44 -23.09
N LYS A 336 -45.42 -14.46 -23.80
CA LYS A 336 -44.08 -14.66 -23.23
C LYS A 336 -43.40 -13.31 -23.03
N SER A 337 -42.70 -13.12 -21.91
CA SER A 337 -41.76 -12.00 -21.71
C SER A 337 -40.71 -12.39 -20.67
N SER A 338 -39.45 -12.09 -20.96
CA SER A 338 -38.30 -12.47 -20.11
C SER A 338 -38.16 -11.59 -18.86
N PRO A 339 -37.49 -12.06 -17.80
CA PRO A 339 -37.15 -11.21 -16.66
C PRO A 339 -36.09 -10.18 -17.08
N LYS A 340 -36.38 -8.88 -16.89
CA LYS A 340 -35.40 -7.79 -16.98
C LYS A 340 -35.37 -7.11 -15.61
N MET A 341 -34.22 -7.09 -14.95
CA MET A 341 -34.15 -6.64 -13.55
C MET A 341 -34.41 -5.14 -13.42
N THR A 342 -35.34 -4.78 -12.54
CA THR A 342 -35.63 -3.41 -12.12
C THR A 342 -35.03 -3.17 -10.74
N ASN A 343 -34.09 -2.23 -10.62
CA ASN A 343 -33.69 -1.63 -9.35
C ASN A 343 -33.52 -0.13 -9.56
N SER A 344 -34.52 0.63 -9.12
CA SER A 344 -34.51 2.10 -9.08
C SER A 344 -35.17 2.54 -7.78
N VAL A 345 -34.39 2.57 -6.70
CA VAL A 345 -34.78 3.23 -5.46
C VAL A 345 -34.35 4.69 -5.59
N GLY A 346 -35.33 5.58 -5.72
CA GLY A 346 -35.06 7.00 -5.98
C GLY A 346 -34.46 7.70 -4.77
N TRP A 347 -33.20 8.16 -4.89
CA TRP A 347 -32.66 9.21 -4.04
C TRP A 347 -32.85 10.55 -4.77
N MET A 348 -34.04 11.13 -4.58
CA MET A 348 -34.37 12.47 -5.06
C MET A 348 -33.65 13.50 -4.18
N LEU A 349 -32.39 13.78 -4.51
CA LEU A 349 -31.61 14.85 -3.90
C LEU A 349 -32.02 16.19 -4.51
N ASP A 350 -32.70 16.99 -3.69
CA ASP A 350 -33.26 18.27 -4.09
C ASP A 350 -32.19 19.37 -4.11
N PHE A 351 -31.97 19.99 -5.28
CA PHE A 351 -30.91 20.96 -5.51
C PHE A 351 -31.47 22.40 -5.60
N THR A 352 -31.81 22.98 -4.45
CA THR A 352 -32.13 24.41 -4.33
C THR A 352 -31.46 25.04 -3.11
N GLY A 353 -30.40 25.81 -3.35
CA GLY A 353 -29.67 26.60 -2.34
C GLY A 353 -28.68 27.54 -3.05
N PRO A 354 -28.62 28.84 -2.72
CA PRO A 354 -28.10 29.86 -3.64
C PRO A 354 -26.58 30.04 -3.62
N ASP A 355 -26.07 30.67 -4.67
CA ASP A 355 -24.68 31.07 -4.84
C ASP A 355 -24.16 31.94 -3.68
N SER A 356 -22.96 31.63 -3.22
CA SER A 356 -22.17 32.46 -2.31
C SER A 356 -20.76 32.59 -2.87
N PRO A 357 -20.30 33.79 -3.26
CA PRO A 357 -18.98 33.96 -3.84
C PRO A 357 -17.90 33.69 -2.79
N ARG A 358 -17.04 32.69 -3.04
CA ARG A 358 -15.88 32.42 -2.18
C ARG A 358 -14.87 33.58 -2.28
N PRO A 359 -14.24 34.00 -1.17
CA PRO A 359 -13.09 34.89 -1.25
C PRO A 359 -11.92 34.16 -1.95
N PRO A 360 -11.02 34.90 -2.64
CA PRO A 360 -9.84 34.30 -3.26
C PRO A 360 -8.91 33.70 -2.20
N LEU A 361 -8.24 32.61 -2.56
CA LEU A 361 -7.27 31.92 -1.70
C LEU A 361 -6.03 32.81 -1.48
N SER A 362 -5.48 32.75 -0.27
CA SER A 362 -4.20 33.40 0.07
C SER A 362 -3.05 32.91 -0.82
N PRO A 363 -2.02 33.73 -1.10
CA PRO A 363 -0.90 33.34 -1.95
C PRO A 363 -0.21 32.05 -1.49
N LEU A 364 0.10 31.17 -2.43
CA LEU A 364 0.83 29.92 -2.18
C LEU A 364 2.24 30.24 -1.64
N HIS A 365 2.51 29.79 -0.42
CA HIS A 365 3.83 29.90 0.18
C HIS A 365 4.75 28.84 -0.45
N TYR A 366 5.77 29.27 -1.20
CA TYR A 366 6.67 28.37 -1.91
C TYR A 366 7.52 27.50 -0.98
N ASN A 367 7.66 26.22 -1.35
CA ASN A 367 8.75 25.30 -1.01
C ASN A 367 9.07 25.03 0.48
N SER A 368 8.40 24.02 1.08
CA SER A 368 9.02 23.21 2.14
C SER A 368 9.92 22.12 1.53
N PRO A 369 11.03 21.69 2.17
CA PRO A 369 11.95 20.69 1.59
C PRO A 369 11.39 19.28 1.39
N ASP A 370 10.32 18.89 2.10
CA ASP A 370 9.88 17.50 2.29
C ASP A 370 9.44 16.76 1.02
N SER A 371 9.03 17.48 -0.02
CA SER A 371 8.47 16.92 -1.27
C SER A 371 9.45 16.07 -2.09
N ARG A 372 10.74 16.04 -1.70
CA ARG A 372 11.76 15.17 -2.30
C ARG A 372 11.82 13.77 -1.67
N MET A 373 11.39 13.58 -0.41
CA MET A 373 11.36 12.25 0.21
C MET A 373 10.26 11.37 -0.39
N THR A 374 9.07 11.92 -0.62
CA THR A 374 7.90 11.18 -1.12
C THR A 374 8.15 10.51 -2.46
N LYS A 375 8.94 11.14 -3.36
CA LYS A 375 9.32 10.53 -4.64
C LYS A 375 10.32 9.39 -4.49
N ARG A 376 11.26 9.43 -3.52
CA ARG A 376 12.17 8.31 -3.25
C ARG A 376 11.42 7.10 -2.70
N LEU A 377 10.51 7.32 -1.75
CA LEU A 377 9.66 6.26 -1.19
C LEU A 377 8.80 5.57 -2.27
N ALA A 378 8.28 6.33 -3.25
CA ALA A 378 7.49 5.77 -4.34
C ALA A 378 8.29 4.84 -5.29
N TYR A 379 9.60 5.06 -5.46
CA TYR A 379 10.46 4.13 -6.20
C TYR A 379 10.88 2.93 -5.34
N GLN A 380 11.22 3.15 -4.06
CA GLN A 380 11.56 2.07 -3.13
C GLN A 380 10.43 1.02 -3.05
N VAL A 381 9.18 1.46 -2.85
CA VAL A 381 8.00 0.57 -2.81
C VAL A 381 7.80 -0.22 -4.11
N PHE A 382 8.33 0.23 -5.25
CA PHE A 382 8.30 -0.50 -6.52
C PHE A 382 9.42 -1.54 -6.66
N GLU A 383 10.59 -1.30 -6.07
CA GLU A 383 11.66 -2.33 -5.98
C GLU A 383 11.32 -3.38 -4.92
N ASP A 384 10.87 -2.95 -3.73
CA ASP A 384 10.41 -3.83 -2.65
C ASP A 384 9.29 -4.78 -3.13
N ALA A 385 8.37 -4.28 -3.97
CA ALA A 385 7.31 -5.09 -4.57
C ALA A 385 7.82 -6.13 -5.59
N ALA A 386 8.95 -5.86 -6.27
CA ALA A 386 9.57 -6.80 -7.20
C ALA A 386 10.38 -7.88 -6.47
N GLU A 387 11.05 -7.55 -5.37
CA GLU A 387 11.69 -8.56 -4.51
C GLU A 387 10.65 -9.47 -3.83
N LEU A 388 9.50 -8.92 -3.41
CA LEU A 388 8.37 -9.71 -2.89
C LEU A 388 7.79 -10.70 -3.91
N GLU A 389 7.82 -10.41 -5.22
CA GLU A 389 7.41 -11.42 -6.23
C GLU A 389 8.40 -12.59 -6.28
N MET A 390 9.71 -12.36 -6.11
CA MET A 390 10.74 -13.40 -6.05
C MET A 390 10.64 -14.26 -4.77
N GLU A 391 10.47 -13.66 -3.59
CA GLU A 391 10.24 -14.42 -2.36
C GLU A 391 8.94 -15.24 -2.42
N SER A 392 7.89 -14.69 -3.06
CA SER A 392 6.67 -15.47 -3.34
C SER A 392 6.92 -16.67 -4.25
N PHE A 393 7.96 -16.64 -5.09
CA PHE A 393 8.33 -17.77 -5.94
C PHE A 393 8.97 -18.89 -5.12
N ASP A 394 9.84 -18.57 -4.17
CA ASP A 394 10.53 -19.56 -3.33
C ASP A 394 9.58 -20.19 -2.29
N LEU A 395 8.62 -19.43 -1.76
CA LEU A 395 7.52 -19.98 -0.96
C LEU A 395 6.63 -20.93 -1.80
N ARG A 396 6.30 -20.56 -3.05
CA ARG A 396 5.55 -21.45 -3.96
C ARG A 396 6.33 -22.71 -4.30
N PHE A 397 7.64 -22.61 -4.50
CA PHE A 397 8.51 -23.76 -4.80
C PHE A 397 8.64 -24.71 -3.59
N SER A 398 8.82 -24.15 -2.39
CA SER A 398 8.83 -24.89 -1.13
C SER A 398 7.50 -25.61 -0.87
N PHE A 399 6.38 -24.93 -1.11
CA PHE A 399 5.03 -25.53 -1.00
C PHE A 399 4.78 -26.61 -2.06
N PHE A 400 5.31 -26.44 -3.28
CA PHE A 400 5.24 -27.43 -4.35
C PHE A 400 6.04 -28.71 -4.01
N LEU A 401 7.24 -28.57 -3.45
CA LEU A 401 8.03 -29.71 -2.95
C LEU A 401 7.32 -30.43 -1.80
N TRP A 402 6.75 -29.69 -0.84
CA TRP A 402 5.97 -30.28 0.26
C TRP A 402 4.73 -31.03 -0.23
N ILE A 403 4.03 -30.50 -1.24
CA ILE A 403 2.92 -31.20 -1.90
C ILE A 403 3.42 -32.47 -2.62
N LEU A 404 4.56 -32.45 -3.32
CA LEU A 404 5.09 -33.64 -4.00
C LEU A 404 5.46 -34.75 -3.00
N GLU A 405 6.08 -34.40 -1.87
CA GLU A 405 6.40 -35.35 -0.79
C GLU A 405 5.13 -35.94 -0.16
N TYR A 406 4.12 -35.10 0.11
CA TYR A 406 2.83 -35.54 0.65
C TYR A 406 2.04 -36.42 -0.35
N VAL A 407 2.05 -36.06 -1.64
CA VAL A 407 1.34 -36.77 -2.71
C VAL A 407 1.91 -38.18 -2.95
N GLY A 408 3.17 -38.43 -2.60
CA GLY A 408 3.77 -39.78 -2.60
C GLY A 408 3.05 -40.80 -1.68
N VAL A 409 2.20 -40.33 -0.76
CA VAL A 409 1.43 -41.16 0.19
C VAL A 409 -0.05 -41.33 -0.21
N MET A 410 -0.55 -40.53 -1.16
CA MET A 410 -1.98 -40.40 -1.44
C MET A 410 -2.51 -41.47 -2.41
N ARG A 411 -3.81 -41.81 -2.31
CA ARG A 411 -4.46 -42.75 -3.25
C ARG A 411 -4.84 -42.03 -4.54
N LYS A 412 -4.93 -42.79 -5.65
CA LYS A 412 -5.08 -42.22 -7.02
C LYS A 412 -6.17 -41.14 -7.18
N ASN A 413 -7.30 -41.24 -6.47
CA ASN A 413 -8.38 -40.27 -6.57
C ASN A 413 -8.03 -38.90 -5.93
N GLU A 414 -7.13 -38.88 -4.95
CA GLU A 414 -6.68 -37.67 -4.25
C GLU A 414 -5.60 -36.94 -5.05
N PHE A 415 -4.76 -37.68 -5.81
CA PHE A 415 -3.75 -37.15 -6.74
C PHE A 415 -4.37 -36.18 -7.75
N VAL A 416 -5.51 -36.55 -8.34
CA VAL A 416 -6.24 -35.71 -9.31
C VAL A 416 -6.72 -34.40 -8.67
N LEU A 417 -7.15 -34.43 -7.41
CA LEU A 417 -7.61 -33.23 -6.69
C LEU A 417 -6.45 -32.28 -6.38
N ALA A 418 -5.29 -32.82 -5.96
CA ALA A 418 -4.07 -32.03 -5.76
C ALA A 418 -3.60 -31.37 -7.07
N LEU A 419 -3.61 -32.10 -8.20
CA LEU A 419 -3.28 -31.55 -9.52
C LEU A 419 -4.24 -30.43 -9.95
N ILE A 420 -5.55 -30.59 -9.75
CA ILE A 420 -6.54 -29.54 -10.04
C ILE A 420 -6.27 -28.28 -9.20
N LEU A 421 -5.92 -28.43 -7.92
CA LEU A 421 -5.57 -27.29 -7.07
C LEU A 421 -4.28 -26.59 -7.55
N MET A 422 -3.24 -27.32 -7.95
CA MET A 422 -2.01 -26.70 -8.46
C MET A 422 -2.19 -25.96 -9.81
N VAL A 423 -3.16 -26.37 -10.63
CA VAL A 423 -3.59 -25.59 -11.81
C VAL A 423 -4.36 -24.33 -11.38
N LEU A 424 -5.33 -24.46 -10.46
CA LEU A 424 -6.17 -23.34 -10.01
C LEU A 424 -5.40 -22.25 -9.25
N PHE A 425 -4.32 -22.59 -8.55
CA PHE A 425 -3.43 -21.64 -7.89
C PHE A 425 -2.33 -21.05 -8.80
N GLY A 426 -2.34 -21.38 -10.10
CA GLY A 426 -1.44 -20.76 -11.09
C GLY A 426 0.02 -21.20 -11.03
N CYS A 427 0.36 -22.24 -10.25
CA CYS A 427 1.73 -22.75 -10.12
C CYS A 427 2.29 -23.39 -11.41
N LEU A 428 1.43 -23.62 -12.41
CA LEU A 428 1.77 -24.16 -13.72
C LEU A 428 1.73 -23.06 -14.79
N SER A 429 2.44 -21.96 -14.56
CA SER A 429 2.48 -20.79 -15.46
C SER A 429 3.34 -20.97 -16.72
N SER A 430 4.25 -21.97 -16.75
CA SER A 430 5.13 -22.21 -17.89
C SER A 430 4.58 -23.28 -18.85
N ALA A 431 4.70 -23.02 -20.16
CA ALA A 431 4.18 -23.92 -21.19
C ALA A 431 4.83 -25.32 -21.17
N SER A 432 6.08 -25.44 -20.72
CA SER A 432 6.77 -26.74 -20.56
C SER A 432 6.19 -27.57 -19.41
N ALA A 433 5.82 -26.96 -18.29
CA ALA A 433 5.18 -27.64 -17.18
C ALA A 433 3.76 -28.12 -17.55
N ILE A 434 3.01 -27.32 -18.30
CA ILE A 434 1.71 -27.72 -18.88
C ILE A 434 1.89 -28.89 -19.88
N ALA A 435 2.92 -28.86 -20.73
CA ALA A 435 3.20 -29.96 -21.66
C ALA A 435 3.54 -31.28 -20.95
N LEU A 436 4.36 -31.23 -19.89
CA LEU A 436 4.67 -32.40 -19.05
C LEU A 436 3.41 -32.93 -18.32
N PHE A 437 2.59 -32.04 -17.77
CA PHE A 437 1.30 -32.38 -17.15
C PHE A 437 0.37 -33.12 -18.12
N VAL A 438 0.24 -32.64 -19.35
CA VAL A 438 -0.55 -33.29 -20.41
C VAL A 438 0.02 -34.67 -20.78
N ALA A 439 1.35 -34.80 -20.87
CA ALA A 439 2.00 -36.08 -21.15
C ALA A 439 1.75 -37.13 -20.05
N VAL A 440 1.84 -36.75 -18.77
CA VAL A 440 1.56 -37.63 -17.63
C VAL A 440 0.10 -38.10 -17.61
N ILE A 441 -0.86 -37.20 -17.85
CA ILE A 441 -2.29 -37.56 -17.93
C ILE A 441 -2.55 -38.54 -19.10
N ILE A 442 -1.87 -38.38 -20.23
CA ILE A 442 -2.00 -39.28 -21.38
C ILE A 442 -1.45 -40.69 -21.06
N GLU A 443 -0.38 -40.82 -20.28
CA GLU A 443 0.12 -42.12 -19.82
C GLU A 443 -0.78 -42.79 -18.77
N GLU A 444 -1.24 -42.05 -17.74
CA GLU A 444 -2.22 -42.60 -16.77
C GLU A 444 -3.50 -43.06 -17.49
N ALA A 445 -3.98 -42.31 -18.48
CA ALA A 445 -5.13 -42.70 -19.29
C ALA A 445 -4.88 -43.93 -20.18
N ARG A 446 -3.65 -44.11 -20.69
CA ARG A 446 -3.24 -45.35 -21.39
C ARG A 446 -3.20 -46.54 -20.43
N PHE A 447 -2.64 -46.36 -19.24
CA PHE A 447 -2.55 -47.39 -18.20
C PHE A 447 -3.93 -47.85 -17.72
N PHE A 448 -4.85 -46.91 -17.45
CA PHE A 448 -6.24 -47.28 -17.14
C PHE A 448 -6.92 -48.02 -18.30
N ARG A 449 -6.65 -47.62 -19.55
CA ARG A 449 -7.26 -48.24 -20.75
C ARG A 449 -6.72 -49.64 -21.07
N SER A 450 -5.48 -49.96 -20.69
CA SER A 450 -4.97 -51.34 -20.74
C SER A 450 -5.56 -52.19 -19.60
N HIS A 451 -5.61 -51.65 -18.37
CA HIS A 451 -6.18 -52.37 -17.22
C HIS A 451 -7.67 -52.70 -17.40
N LEU A 452 -8.46 -51.81 -18.00
CA LEU A 452 -9.89 -52.05 -18.25
C LEU A 452 -10.14 -53.20 -19.25
N LYS A 453 -9.22 -53.41 -20.21
CA LYS A 453 -9.32 -54.53 -21.16
C LYS A 453 -9.05 -55.88 -20.51
N ILE A 454 -8.21 -55.93 -19.47
CA ILE A 454 -7.88 -57.17 -18.73
C ILE A 454 -9.09 -57.66 -17.92
N HIS A 455 -10.05 -56.79 -17.60
CA HIS A 455 -11.32 -57.14 -16.93
C HIS A 455 -12.52 -57.35 -17.88
N GLN A 456 -12.30 -57.39 -19.19
CA GLN A 456 -13.33 -57.69 -20.21
C GLN A 456 -12.95 -58.89 -21.10
N SER A 457 -12.05 -59.75 -20.60
CA SER A 457 -11.69 -61.06 -21.12
C SER A 457 -11.76 -62.11 -20.01
#